data_AF-A0A9D1W8M9-F1
#
_entry.id   AF-A0A9D1W8M9-F1
#
_cell.length_a   1.000
_cell.length_b   1.000
_cell.length_c   1.000
_cell.angle_alpha   90.00
_cell.angle_beta   90.00
_cell.angle_gamma   90.00
#
_symmetry.space_group_name_H-M   'P 1'
#
loop_
_entity.id
_entity.type
_entity.pdbx_description
1 polymer ?
#
loop_
_entity_poly.entity_id
_entity_poly.type
_entity_poly.pdbx_seq_one_letter_code
_entity_poly.pdbx_strand_id
1 'polypeptide(L)'
;PIGYLTGYSIYNKMALTTQVSNVIQIGRNQIRPKLKRGKYIVSFVKQKNTITKENIPHLQLLDALRYIKKIPDASIAFLCKRFIAILKDYKQNEREDLMRLARKYPPSTRALLGALLDELGYEKETETLFETLNPITTYRLPEAEKVFDTTKKWKIK
;
A
#
# COMPACT_ATOMS: atom_id res chain seq x y z
N PRO A 1 22.12 -6.06 -6.96
CA PRO A 1 20.68 -5.71 -6.99
C PRO A 1 20.16 -5.34 -5.59
N ILE A 2 19.57 -4.15 -5.45
CA ILE A 2 19.00 -3.67 -4.18
C ILE A 2 17.63 -4.33 -3.96
N GLY A 3 17.36 -4.73 -2.72
CA GLY A 3 16.05 -5.21 -2.28
C GLY A 3 15.73 -4.65 -0.90
N TYR A 4 14.45 -4.63 -0.53
CA TYR A 4 13.98 -4.07 0.72
C TYR A 4 13.03 -5.03 1.43
N LEU A 5 12.97 -4.95 2.76
CA LEU A 5 11.99 -5.71 3.54
C LEU A 5 10.59 -5.16 3.30
N THR A 6 9.62 -6.03 3.09
CA THR A 6 8.20 -5.70 2.88
C THR A 6 7.32 -6.77 3.55
N GLY A 7 6.00 -6.67 3.44
CA GLY A 7 5.07 -7.66 3.97
C GLY A 7 4.98 -7.65 5.50
N TYR A 8 4.84 -8.84 6.10
CA TYR A 8 4.58 -9.01 7.54
C TYR A 8 5.56 -8.25 8.46
N SER A 9 6.85 -8.24 8.13
CA SER A 9 7.86 -7.55 8.94
C SER A 9 7.67 -6.03 8.94
N ILE A 10 7.07 -5.47 7.89
CA ILE A 10 6.74 -4.06 7.78
C ILE A 10 5.37 -3.76 8.36
N TYR A 11 4.39 -4.67 8.22
CA TYR A 11 3.06 -4.49 8.79
C TYR A 11 3.12 -4.30 10.30
N ASN A 12 3.93 -5.10 10.99
CA ASN A 12 4.15 -4.93 12.42
C ASN A 12 4.83 -3.59 12.76
N LYS A 13 5.86 -3.19 12.01
CA LYS A 13 6.54 -1.89 12.21
C LYS A 13 5.62 -0.68 11.99
N MET A 14 4.67 -0.79 11.07
CA MET A 14 3.66 0.26 10.80
C MET A 14 2.46 0.19 11.77
N ALA A 15 2.47 -0.74 12.73
CA ALA A 15 1.35 -1.04 13.62
C ALA A 15 0.04 -1.38 12.87
N LEU A 16 0.16 -2.08 11.74
CA LEU A 16 -0.96 -2.61 10.96
C LEU A 16 -1.40 -3.99 11.47
N THR A 17 -0.54 -4.69 12.21
CA THR A 17 -0.85 -5.99 12.84
C THR A 17 0.05 -6.22 14.05
N THR A 18 -0.47 -6.92 15.04
CA THR A 18 0.26 -7.44 16.20
C THR A 18 0.96 -8.77 15.92
N GLN A 19 0.61 -9.45 14.82
CA GLN A 19 1.16 -10.76 14.52
C GLN A 19 2.62 -10.68 14.05
N VAL A 20 3.48 -11.49 14.68
CA VAL A 20 4.88 -11.68 14.27
C VAL A 20 4.98 -12.92 13.39
N SER A 21 5.39 -12.73 12.12
CA SER A 21 5.52 -13.83 11.15
C SER A 21 6.94 -14.38 11.09
N ASN A 22 7.08 -15.70 10.86
CA ASN A 22 8.33 -16.34 10.47
C ASN A 22 8.64 -16.23 8.97
N VAL A 23 7.80 -15.50 8.21
CA VAL A 23 7.99 -15.25 6.78
C VAL A 23 8.69 -13.90 6.60
N ILE A 24 9.87 -13.92 6.00
CA ILE A 24 10.59 -12.72 5.56
C ILE A 24 10.18 -12.46 4.12
N GLN A 25 9.68 -11.26 3.81
CA GLN A 25 9.28 -10.90 2.46
C GLN A 25 10.17 -9.75 1.95
N ILE A 26 10.69 -9.92 0.73
CA ILE A 26 11.66 -8.99 0.14
C ILE A 26 11.12 -8.46 -1.19
N GLY A 27 10.98 -7.14 -1.29
CA GLY A 27 10.69 -6.44 -2.55
C GLY A 27 11.96 -6.28 -3.38
N ARG A 28 11.92 -6.69 -4.65
CA ARG A 28 13.04 -6.56 -5.60
C ARG A 28 12.56 -6.51 -7.05
N ASN A 29 13.38 -6.00 -7.96
CA ASN A 29 13.00 -5.87 -9.37
C ASN A 29 12.95 -7.20 -10.14
N GLN A 30 13.73 -8.19 -9.71
CA GLN A 30 13.82 -9.50 -10.37
C GLN A 30 12.93 -10.53 -9.68
N ILE A 31 12.29 -11.39 -10.47
CA ILE A 31 11.54 -12.53 -9.95
C ILE A 31 12.51 -13.54 -9.34
N ARG A 32 12.15 -14.10 -8.18
CA ARG A 32 12.91 -15.16 -7.53
C ARG A 32 11.96 -16.13 -6.82
N PRO A 33 12.19 -17.45 -6.88
CA PRO A 33 11.38 -18.40 -6.15
C PRO A 33 11.53 -18.22 -4.63
N LYS A 34 10.51 -18.65 -3.90
CA LYS A 34 10.56 -18.69 -2.43
C LYS A 34 11.67 -19.66 -1.99
N LEU A 35 12.31 -19.36 -0.86
CA LEU A 35 13.35 -20.21 -0.29
C LEU A 35 13.09 -20.41 1.20
N LYS A 36 13.35 -21.62 1.69
CA LYS A 36 13.24 -21.96 3.11
C LYS A 36 14.64 -21.99 3.70
N ARG A 37 14.84 -21.33 4.84
CA ARG A 37 16.12 -21.30 5.55
C ARG A 37 15.86 -21.57 7.03
N GLY A 38 16.05 -22.83 7.43
CA GLY A 38 15.66 -23.31 8.75
C GLY A 38 14.17 -23.09 9.01
N LYS A 39 13.85 -22.38 10.10
CA LYS A 39 12.47 -22.03 10.49
C LYS A 39 11.85 -20.87 9.70
N TYR A 40 12.65 -20.14 8.91
CA TYR A 40 12.19 -18.97 8.17
C TYR A 40 11.88 -19.31 6.71
N ILE A 41 10.81 -18.70 6.19
CA ILE A 41 10.48 -18.72 4.76
C ILE A 41 10.79 -17.35 4.20
N VAL A 42 11.68 -17.27 3.21
CA VAL A 42 11.94 -16.03 2.48
C VAL A 42 11.14 -16.04 1.19
N SER A 43 10.29 -15.04 1.02
CA SER A 43 9.46 -14.84 -0.17
C SER A 43 9.80 -13.52 -0.86
N PHE A 44 9.49 -13.43 -2.15
CA PHE A 44 9.86 -12.27 -2.96
C PHE A 44 8.64 -11.62 -3.59
N VAL A 45 8.62 -10.28 -3.61
CA VAL A 45 7.63 -9.47 -4.32
C VAL A 45 8.33 -8.77 -5.47
N LYS A 46 7.79 -8.93 -6.68
CA LYS A 46 8.28 -8.19 -7.84
C LYS A 46 7.88 -6.72 -7.71
N GLN A 47 8.88 -5.86 -7.59
CA GLN A 47 8.74 -4.42 -7.60
C GLN A 47 9.02 -3.89 -9.02
N LYS A 48 8.07 -3.16 -9.61
CA LYS A 48 8.21 -2.58 -10.95
C LYS A 48 8.88 -1.20 -10.94
N ASN A 49 8.88 -0.52 -9.80
CA ASN A 49 9.58 0.75 -9.61
C ASN A 49 11.08 0.53 -9.43
N THR A 50 11.90 1.50 -9.85
CA THR A 50 13.32 1.53 -9.50
C THR A 50 13.44 1.67 -7.99
N ILE A 51 14.27 0.85 -7.35
CA ILE A 51 14.41 0.84 -5.89
C ILE A 51 15.62 1.71 -5.51
N THR A 52 15.38 2.74 -4.69
CA THR A 52 16.42 3.59 -4.10
C THR A 52 16.22 3.66 -2.59
N LYS A 53 17.22 4.06 -1.81
CA LYS A 53 17.09 4.04 -0.33
C LYS A 53 16.00 5.00 0.15
N GLU A 54 15.82 6.08 -0.57
CA GLU A 54 14.91 7.18 -0.30
C GLU A 54 13.46 6.79 -0.57
N ASN A 55 13.21 5.97 -1.60
CA ASN A 55 11.86 5.56 -1.95
C ASN A 55 11.38 4.27 -1.27
N ILE A 56 12.26 3.53 -0.59
CA ILE A 56 11.89 2.29 0.12
C ILE A 56 10.70 2.49 1.07
N PRO A 57 10.64 3.54 1.92
CA PRO A 57 9.48 3.75 2.80
C PRO A 57 8.16 3.90 2.03
N HIS A 58 8.19 4.63 0.91
CA HIS A 58 7.03 4.80 0.03
C HIS A 58 6.60 3.45 -0.61
N LEU A 59 7.57 2.66 -1.08
CA LEU A 59 7.30 1.33 -1.66
C LEU A 59 6.73 0.37 -0.61
N GLN A 60 7.20 0.44 0.63
CA GLN A 60 6.68 -0.34 1.76
C GLN A 60 5.22 0.00 2.05
N LEU A 61 4.87 1.29 2.07
CA LEU A 61 3.50 1.75 2.28
C LEU A 61 2.58 1.29 1.14
N LEU A 62 3.02 1.45 -0.12
CA LEU A 62 2.26 1.00 -1.29
C LEU A 62 2.07 -0.53 -1.33
N ASP A 63 3.07 -1.29 -0.88
CA ASP A 63 2.96 -2.74 -0.73
C ASP A 63 1.92 -3.12 0.35
N ALA A 64 1.86 -2.38 1.45
CA ALA A 64 0.86 -2.58 2.49
C ALA A 64 -0.56 -2.26 1.97
N LEU A 65 -0.74 -1.16 1.26
CA LEU A 65 -2.02 -0.82 0.61
C LEU A 65 -2.44 -1.87 -0.41
N ARG A 66 -1.51 -2.36 -1.23
CA ARG A 66 -1.75 -3.42 -2.23
C ARG A 66 -2.25 -4.72 -1.60
N TYR A 67 -1.73 -5.06 -0.44
CA TYR A 67 -2.03 -6.30 0.26
C TYR A 67 -2.87 -6.09 1.52
N ILE A 68 -3.60 -4.98 1.62
CA ILE A 68 -4.41 -4.62 2.80
C ILE A 68 -5.30 -5.77 3.29
N LYS A 69 -5.95 -6.50 2.37
CA LYS A 69 -6.81 -7.65 2.67
C LYS A 69 -6.07 -8.90 3.19
N LYS A 70 -4.75 -8.94 3.07
CA LYS A 70 -3.90 -10.04 3.51
C LYS A 70 -3.19 -9.71 4.82
N ILE A 71 -3.38 -8.51 5.37
CA ILE A 71 -2.85 -8.16 6.68
C ILE A 71 -3.68 -8.93 7.71
N PRO A 72 -3.04 -9.78 8.53
CA PRO A 72 -3.75 -10.60 9.50
C PRO A 72 -4.09 -9.79 10.75
N ASP A 73 -5.04 -10.29 11.53
CA ASP A 73 -5.35 -9.76 12.87
C ASP A 73 -5.69 -8.26 12.89
N ALA A 74 -6.33 -7.78 11.81
CA ALA A 74 -6.74 -6.38 11.67
C ALA A 74 -7.97 -6.26 10.78
N SER A 75 -8.95 -5.44 11.18
CA SER A 75 -10.09 -5.10 10.32
C SER A 75 -9.69 -4.08 9.26
N ILE A 76 -10.37 -4.09 8.12
CA ILE A 76 -10.10 -3.12 7.06
C ILE A 76 -10.36 -1.70 7.54
N ALA A 77 -11.41 -1.48 8.35
CA ALA A 77 -11.70 -0.18 8.92
C ALA A 77 -10.55 0.35 9.80
N PHE A 78 -9.96 -0.51 10.64
CA PHE A 78 -8.79 -0.14 11.44
C PHE A 78 -7.58 0.20 10.56
N LEU A 79 -7.30 -0.63 9.55
CA LEU A 79 -6.19 -0.42 8.63
C LEU A 79 -6.32 0.91 7.87
N CYS A 80 -7.51 1.22 7.36
CA CYS A 80 -7.82 2.50 6.73
C CYS A 80 -7.52 3.69 7.65
N LYS A 81 -8.01 3.68 8.90
CA LYS A 81 -7.70 4.73 9.88
C LYS A 81 -6.20 4.85 10.15
N ARG A 82 -5.50 3.72 10.24
CA ARG A 82 -4.05 3.72 10.45
C ARG A 82 -3.29 4.30 9.26
N PHE A 83 -3.70 4.00 8.03
CA PHE A 83 -3.10 4.60 6.83
C PHE A 83 -3.36 6.10 6.74
N ILE A 84 -4.56 6.57 7.08
CA ILE A 84 -4.86 8.02 7.16
C ILE A 84 -3.91 8.69 8.15
N ALA A 85 -3.72 8.11 9.34
CA ALA A 85 -2.80 8.64 10.35
C ALA A 85 -1.35 8.73 9.84
N ILE A 86 -0.86 7.71 9.12
CA ILE A 86 0.49 7.72 8.52
C ILE A 86 0.59 8.79 7.43
N LEU A 87 -0.42 8.89 6.56
CA LEU A 87 -0.41 9.82 5.42
C LEU A 87 -0.55 11.28 5.85
N LYS A 88 -1.14 11.55 7.02
CA LYS A 88 -1.26 12.91 7.57
C LYS A 88 0.09 13.58 7.82
N ASP A 89 1.12 12.79 8.11
CA ASP A 89 2.46 13.29 8.39
C ASP A 89 3.30 13.52 7.11
N TYR A 90 2.78 13.15 5.94
CA TYR A 90 3.50 13.30 4.67
C TYR A 90 3.48 14.75 4.18
N LYS A 91 4.65 15.25 3.79
CA LYS A 91 4.78 16.53 3.09
C LYS A 91 4.31 16.42 1.64
N GLN A 92 4.05 17.56 1.01
CA GLN A 92 3.56 17.60 -0.38
C GLN A 92 4.47 16.85 -1.36
N ASN A 93 5.79 17.08 -1.30
CA ASN A 93 6.75 16.38 -2.16
C ASN A 93 6.74 14.85 -1.93
N GLU A 94 6.58 14.39 -0.69
CA GLU A 94 6.48 12.97 -0.36
C GLU A 94 5.18 12.35 -0.91
N ARG A 95 4.06 13.09 -0.85
CA ARG A 95 2.79 12.66 -1.46
C ARG A 95 2.89 12.58 -2.98
N GLU A 96 3.50 13.57 -3.63
CA GLU A 96 3.75 13.57 -5.07
C GLU A 96 4.59 12.36 -5.50
N ASP A 97 5.67 12.07 -4.76
CA ASP A 97 6.50 10.90 -5.00
C ASP A 97 5.74 9.59 -4.76
N LEU A 98 4.93 9.51 -3.71
CA LEU A 98 4.09 8.35 -3.43
C LEU A 98 3.13 8.06 -4.58
N MET A 99 2.44 9.09 -5.08
CA MET A 99 1.50 8.97 -6.20
C MET A 99 2.20 8.59 -7.50
N ARG A 100 3.38 9.17 -7.78
CA ARG A 100 4.22 8.82 -8.92
C ARG A 100 4.59 7.34 -8.91
N LEU A 101 5.02 6.82 -7.77
CA LEU A 101 5.37 5.40 -7.60
C LEU A 101 4.13 4.48 -7.68
N ALA A 102 2.98 4.94 -7.18
CA ALA A 102 1.71 4.22 -7.21
C ALA A 102 1.21 3.94 -8.64
N ARG A 103 1.60 4.73 -9.65
CA ARG A 103 1.24 4.50 -11.06
C ARG A 103 1.62 3.11 -11.57
N LYS A 104 2.70 2.51 -11.05
CA LYS A 104 3.12 1.15 -11.41
C LYS A 104 2.44 0.04 -10.61
N TYR A 105 1.57 0.39 -9.65
CA TYR A 105 0.79 -0.53 -8.85
C TYR A 105 -0.58 -0.86 -9.48
N PRO A 106 -1.23 -1.95 -9.05
CA PRO A 106 -2.57 -2.30 -9.53
C PRO A 106 -3.58 -1.16 -9.34
N PRO A 107 -4.62 -1.07 -10.20
CA PRO A 107 -5.65 -0.02 -10.09
C PRO A 107 -6.29 0.06 -8.70
N SER A 108 -6.50 -1.07 -8.02
CA SER A 108 -7.06 -1.10 -6.66
C SER A 108 -6.21 -0.37 -5.62
N THR A 109 -4.88 -0.45 -5.73
CA THR A 109 -3.95 0.25 -4.83
C THR A 109 -3.98 1.74 -5.09
N ARG A 110 -4.03 2.14 -6.36
CA ARG A 110 -4.15 3.54 -6.78
C ARG A 110 -5.46 4.15 -6.29
N ALA A 111 -6.57 3.42 -6.44
CA ALA A 111 -7.87 3.85 -5.96
C ALA A 111 -7.91 4.02 -4.44
N LEU A 112 -7.37 3.06 -3.69
CA LEU A 112 -7.31 3.15 -2.24
C LEU A 112 -6.43 4.31 -1.77
N LEU A 113 -5.24 4.49 -2.36
CA LEU A 113 -4.37 5.61 -2.02
C LEU A 113 -5.06 6.96 -2.29
N GLY A 114 -5.69 7.09 -3.47
CA GLY A 114 -6.42 8.29 -3.85
C GLY A 114 -7.56 8.59 -2.89
N ALA A 115 -8.35 7.59 -2.50
CA ALA A 115 -9.44 7.77 -1.55
C ALA A 115 -8.96 8.23 -0.16
N LEU A 116 -7.85 7.67 0.33
CA LEU A 116 -7.25 8.05 1.61
C LEU A 116 -6.68 9.48 1.59
N LEU A 117 -6.09 9.90 0.47
CA LEU A 117 -5.57 11.26 0.30
C LEU A 117 -6.69 12.29 0.11
N ASP A 118 -7.76 11.92 -0.60
CA ASP A 118 -8.96 12.76 -0.71
C ASP A 118 -9.61 12.99 0.65
N GLU A 119 -9.70 11.96 1.49
CA GLU A 119 -10.24 12.09 2.85
C GLU A 119 -9.42 13.07 3.71
N LEU A 120 -8.14 13.25 3.39
CA LEU A 120 -7.25 14.22 4.03
C LEU A 120 -7.34 15.63 3.42
N GLY A 121 -8.18 15.86 2.40
CA GLY A 121 -8.35 17.16 1.74
C GLY A 121 -7.32 17.44 0.63
N TYR A 122 -6.73 16.41 0.03
CA TYR A 122 -5.75 16.54 -1.05
C TYR A 122 -6.33 16.25 -2.44
N GLU A 123 -7.63 16.54 -2.67
CA GLU A 123 -8.36 16.12 -3.86
C GLU A 123 -7.79 16.69 -5.17
N LYS A 124 -7.15 17.86 -5.12
CA LYS A 124 -6.47 18.46 -6.28
C LYS A 124 -5.22 17.67 -6.70
N GLU A 125 -4.51 17.10 -5.74
CA GLU A 125 -3.28 16.33 -6.00
C GLU A 125 -3.60 14.95 -6.60
N THR A 126 -4.71 14.34 -6.15
CA THR A 126 -5.10 12.98 -6.53
C THR A 126 -5.81 12.88 -7.89
N GLU A 127 -6.21 13.99 -8.50
CA GLU A 127 -6.88 14.02 -9.80
C GLU A 127 -6.08 13.27 -10.87
N THR A 128 -4.78 13.54 -10.91
CA THR A 128 -3.86 12.88 -11.86
C THR A 128 -3.74 11.37 -11.64
N LEU A 129 -4.04 10.88 -10.42
CA LEU A 129 -4.08 9.46 -10.09
C LEU A 129 -5.45 8.86 -10.43
N PHE A 130 -6.54 9.62 -10.23
CA PHE A 130 -7.91 9.22 -10.56
C PHE A 130 -8.07 8.95 -12.06
N GLU A 131 -7.51 9.80 -12.92
CA GLU A 131 -7.52 9.64 -14.38
C GLU A 131 -6.89 8.33 -14.86
N THR A 132 -6.03 7.71 -14.05
CA THR A 132 -5.38 6.44 -14.40
C THR A 132 -6.28 5.22 -14.21
N LEU A 133 -7.46 5.40 -13.60
CA LEU A 133 -8.40 4.33 -13.28
C LEU A 133 -9.47 4.19 -14.36
N ASN A 134 -9.94 2.96 -14.55
CA ASN A 134 -11.05 2.71 -15.47
C ASN A 134 -12.37 3.04 -14.76
N PRO A 135 -13.21 3.91 -15.34
CA PRO A 135 -14.45 4.35 -14.71
C PRO A 135 -15.48 3.23 -14.50
N ILE A 136 -15.39 2.08 -15.17
CA ILE A 136 -16.37 1.00 -14.99
C ILE A 136 -15.93 0.04 -13.86
N THR A 137 -14.66 0.08 -13.47
CA THR A 137 -14.12 -0.87 -12.49
C THR A 137 -14.54 -0.51 -11.07
N THR A 138 -14.99 -1.51 -10.31
CA THR A 138 -15.28 -1.40 -8.87
C THR A 138 -14.30 -2.24 -8.07
N TYR A 139 -13.77 -1.69 -6.98
CA TYR A 139 -12.79 -2.34 -6.12
C TYR A 139 -13.44 -2.78 -4.84
N ARG A 140 -13.52 -4.10 -4.62
CA ARG A 140 -14.06 -4.61 -3.35
C ARG A 140 -13.09 -4.32 -2.22
N LEU A 141 -13.48 -3.62 -1.16
CA LEU A 141 -12.76 -3.42 0.08
C LEU A 141 -13.77 -3.20 1.21
N PRO A 142 -14.32 -4.29 1.78
CA PRO A 142 -15.37 -4.22 2.79
C PRO A 142 -14.96 -3.36 3.98
N GLU A 143 -15.92 -2.71 4.63
CA GLU A 143 -15.74 -1.81 5.79
C GLU A 143 -15.02 -0.48 5.51
N ALA A 144 -14.46 -0.26 4.31
CA ALA A 144 -13.87 1.04 3.97
C ALA A 144 -14.91 2.17 4.01
N GLU A 145 -16.14 1.90 3.56
CA GLU A 145 -17.26 2.85 3.61
C GLU A 145 -17.65 3.28 5.04
N LYS A 146 -17.25 2.51 6.06
CA LYS A 146 -17.47 2.89 7.47
C LYS A 146 -16.46 3.93 7.97
N VAL A 147 -15.39 4.19 7.21
CA VAL A 147 -14.28 5.04 7.63
C VAL A 147 -14.29 6.37 6.89
N PHE A 148 -14.56 6.38 5.59
CA PHE A 148 -14.52 7.59 4.77
C PHE A 148 -15.52 7.56 3.61
N ASP A 149 -16.06 8.74 3.28
CA ASP A 149 -17.11 8.92 2.27
C ASP A 149 -16.56 8.97 0.83
N THR A 150 -15.25 9.16 0.68
CA THR A 150 -14.57 9.23 -0.62
C THR A 150 -14.57 7.89 -1.39
N THR A 151 -14.95 6.79 -0.72
CA THR A 151 -15.14 5.45 -1.32
C THR A 151 -16.02 5.47 -2.56
N LYS A 152 -17.07 6.31 -2.59
CA LYS A 152 -17.98 6.46 -3.73
C LYS A 152 -17.29 7.00 -4.98
N LYS A 153 -16.50 8.08 -4.83
CA LYS A 153 -15.72 8.68 -5.92
C LYS A 153 -14.75 7.66 -6.51
N TRP A 154 -14.05 6.93 -5.64
CA TRP A 154 -13.01 5.98 -6.01
C TRP A 154 -13.51 4.55 -6.30
N LYS A 155 -14.83 4.33 -6.33
CA LYS A 155 -15.50 3.06 -6.65
C LYS A 155 -15.05 1.90 -5.77
N ILE A 156 -14.88 2.18 -4.48
CA ILE A 156 -14.52 1.21 -3.45
C ILE A 156 -15.80 0.73 -2.75
N LYS A 157 -16.00 -0.59 -2.62
CA LYS A 157 -17.18 -1.22 -1.99
C LYS A 157 -16.81 -2.32 -0.99
#